data_AF-A0A7J5F631-F1
#
_entry.id   AF-A0A7J5F631-F1
#
_cell.length_a   1.000
_cell.length_b   1.000
_cell.length_c   1.000
_cell.angle_alpha   90.00
_cell.angle_beta   90.00
_cell.angle_gamma   90.00
#
_symmetry.space_group_name_H-M   'P 1'
#
loop_
_entity.id
_entity.type
_entity.pdbx_description
1 polymer ?
#
loop_
_entity_poly.entity_id
_entity_poly.type
_entity_poly.pdbx_seq_one_letter_code
_entity_poly.pdbx_strand_id
1 'polypeptide(L)'
;MRTALWNILAVLFVVRPGTAEEAVQNLYRRVPDIAVITSDGRTESLSALSKGMPVMITIANSRCTGICYPWLFQLRDRVSESGAELSGIRFIILSIDERDTPMNVAAMAEMLKMHHDKRWLFGTVRTEDRDRFAEAFGFTYRFDSLRSQYDHPPMLAGVNANGVVLRILSSMELTPTEFWLLVREMHDEFIPMMKATEASWVTCFTYDPLSNQYSISWGVVMLYLPVLAGFALVWWIFRSSGRRRRQQSPGLHTDLNGLS
;
A
#
# COMPACT_ATOMS: atom_id res chain seq x y z
N MET A 1 48.61 25.12 -7.04
CA MET A 1 47.15 25.35 -7.18
C MET A 1 46.60 24.50 -8.33
N ARG A 2 46.21 23.24 -8.10
CA ARG A 2 45.32 22.44 -9.00
C ARG A 2 45.00 21.01 -8.49
N THR A 3 44.96 20.80 -7.17
CA THR A 3 44.65 19.49 -6.54
C THR A 3 43.32 19.51 -5.79
N ALA A 4 42.27 20.11 -6.39
CA ALA A 4 40.97 20.31 -5.73
C ALA A 4 39.78 19.91 -6.61
N LEU A 5 39.85 18.78 -7.30
CA LEU A 5 38.76 18.30 -8.19
C LEU A 5 38.37 16.83 -7.98
N TRP A 6 38.79 16.19 -6.89
CA TRP A 6 38.62 14.75 -6.69
C TRP A 6 38.01 14.37 -5.33
N ASN A 7 37.07 15.15 -4.79
CA ASN A 7 36.44 14.84 -3.49
C ASN A 7 34.96 15.26 -3.36
N ILE A 8 34.17 15.24 -4.44
CA ILE A 8 32.71 15.49 -4.37
C ILE A 8 31.95 14.36 -5.09
N LEU A 9 32.27 13.10 -4.76
CA LEU A 9 31.56 11.95 -5.33
C LEU A 9 31.27 10.85 -4.29
N ALA A 10 31.17 11.23 -3.02
CA ALA A 10 30.95 10.28 -1.92
C ALA A 10 29.88 10.77 -0.91
N VAL A 11 28.78 11.37 -1.36
CA VAL A 11 27.58 11.57 -0.51
C VAL A 11 26.31 11.51 -1.38
N LEU A 12 26.03 10.35 -1.97
CA LEU A 12 24.74 10.06 -2.62
C LEU A 12 24.38 8.58 -2.39
N PHE A 13 24.59 8.07 -1.17
CA PHE A 13 23.85 6.90 -0.71
C PHE A 13 22.49 7.38 -0.17
N VAL A 14 21.62 7.75 -1.12
CA VAL A 14 20.20 7.91 -0.89
C VAL A 14 19.71 6.63 -0.23
N VAL A 15 19.18 6.73 0.98
CA VAL A 15 18.31 5.72 1.58
C VAL A 15 17.29 5.39 0.48
N ARG A 16 17.38 4.21 -0.13
CA ARG A 16 16.30 3.74 -1.00
C ARG A 16 15.10 3.61 -0.08
N PRO A 17 14.06 4.47 -0.16
CA PRO A 17 12.82 4.13 0.53
C PRO A 17 12.38 2.78 -0.05
N GLY A 18 11.92 1.88 0.82
CA GLY A 18 11.28 0.65 0.36
C GLY A 18 10.26 1.04 -0.70
N THR A 19 10.45 0.57 -1.92
CA THR A 19 9.57 0.98 -3.02
C THR A 19 8.18 0.43 -2.72
N ALA A 20 7.12 1.09 -3.21
CA ALA A 20 5.77 0.53 -3.11
C ALA A 20 5.70 -0.91 -3.67
N GLU A 21 6.62 -1.26 -4.58
CA GLU A 21 6.82 -2.59 -5.15
C GLU A 21 7.33 -3.62 -4.12
N GLU A 22 8.26 -3.26 -3.23
CA GLU A 22 8.75 -4.12 -2.13
C GLU A 22 7.71 -4.28 -1.00
N ALA A 23 6.93 -3.23 -0.74
CA ALA A 23 5.79 -3.31 0.19
C ALA A 23 4.72 -4.29 -0.31
N VAL A 24 4.48 -4.34 -1.63
CA VAL A 24 3.53 -5.29 -2.25
C VAL A 24 4.01 -6.74 -2.14
N GLN A 25 5.31 -7.01 -2.21
CA GLN A 25 5.85 -8.37 -2.12
C GLN A 25 5.67 -9.03 -0.74
N ASN A 26 5.50 -8.24 0.32
CA ASN A 26 5.34 -8.76 1.68
C ASN A 26 3.87 -8.80 2.16
N LEU A 27 2.94 -8.40 1.29
CA LEU A 27 1.52 -8.58 1.53
C LEU A 27 1.16 -10.07 1.52
N TYR A 28 0.19 -10.44 2.34
CA TYR A 28 -0.27 -11.80 2.56
C TYR A 28 0.78 -12.77 3.13
N ARG A 29 1.93 -12.26 3.57
CA ARG A 29 2.92 -13.03 4.32
C ARG A 29 2.46 -13.20 5.77
N ARG A 30 2.78 -14.35 6.36
CA ARG A 30 2.56 -14.56 7.80
C ARG A 30 3.65 -13.81 8.58
N VAL A 31 3.23 -13.05 9.58
CA VAL A 31 4.14 -12.38 10.50
C VAL A 31 4.92 -13.43 11.29
N PRO A 32 6.26 -13.34 11.35
CA PRO A 32 7.08 -14.28 12.11
C PRO A 32 6.77 -14.14 13.59
N ASP A 33 6.72 -15.29 14.29
CA ASP A 33 6.51 -15.29 15.72
C ASP A 33 7.82 -14.99 16.46
N ILE A 34 8.11 -13.70 16.57
CA ILE A 34 9.31 -13.15 17.23
C ILE A 34 9.08 -12.97 18.73
N ALA A 35 10.16 -12.99 19.50
CA ALA A 35 10.11 -12.64 20.91
C ALA A 35 10.15 -11.12 21.09
N VAL A 36 9.16 -10.60 21.81
CA VAL A 36 9.02 -9.18 22.16
C VAL A 36 9.18 -9.02 23.66
N ILE A 37 10.05 -8.09 24.06
CA ILE A 37 10.16 -7.67 25.45
C ILE A 37 9.22 -6.49 25.66
N THR A 38 8.12 -6.70 26.38
CA THR A 38 7.10 -5.69 26.61
C THR A 38 7.57 -4.60 27.56
N SER A 39 6.86 -3.46 27.57
CA SER A 39 7.16 -2.31 28.42
C SER A 39 7.11 -2.61 29.94
N ASP A 40 6.43 -3.68 30.34
CA ASP A 40 6.40 -4.17 31.73
C ASP A 40 7.47 -5.25 32.02
N GLY A 41 8.37 -5.51 31.08
CA GLY A 41 9.52 -6.40 31.23
C GLY A 41 9.24 -7.87 31.00
N ARG A 42 8.02 -8.26 30.60
CA ARG A 42 7.73 -9.64 30.19
C ARG A 42 8.31 -9.92 28.81
N THR A 43 8.70 -11.16 28.56
CA THR A 43 9.02 -11.64 27.20
C THR A 43 7.87 -12.50 26.72
N GLU A 44 7.22 -12.07 25.65
CA GLU A 44 6.08 -12.77 25.04
C GLU A 44 6.30 -12.90 23.53
N SER A 45 5.69 -13.91 22.92
CA SER A 45 5.68 -14.02 21.46
C SER A 45 4.74 -12.97 20.86
N LEU A 46 5.04 -12.50 19.65
CA LEU A 46 4.18 -11.54 18.95
C LEU A 46 2.77 -12.10 18.73
N SER A 47 2.65 -13.40 18.48
CA SER A 47 1.37 -14.11 18.41
C SER A 47 0.58 -14.04 19.73
N ALA A 48 1.23 -14.21 20.88
CA ALA A 48 0.58 -14.10 22.18
C ALA A 48 0.13 -12.66 22.49
N LEU A 49 0.92 -11.67 22.09
CA LEU A 49 0.56 -10.26 22.19
C LEU A 49 -0.66 -9.90 21.34
N SER A 50 -0.88 -10.56 20.20
CA SER A 50 -2.09 -10.36 19.41
C SER A 50 -3.37 -10.84 20.11
N LYS A 51 -3.27 -11.88 20.96
CA LYS A 51 -4.42 -12.58 21.58
C LYS A 51 -5.48 -13.04 20.57
N GLY A 52 -5.08 -13.35 19.34
CA GLY A 52 -6.00 -13.74 18.26
C GLY A 52 -6.91 -12.61 17.78
N MET A 53 -6.60 -11.36 18.12
CA MET A 53 -7.26 -10.18 17.56
C MET A 53 -6.46 -9.62 16.38
N PRO A 54 -7.09 -8.90 15.43
CA PRO A 54 -6.37 -8.09 14.46
C PRO A 54 -5.46 -7.08 15.16
N VAL A 55 -4.27 -6.86 14.61
CA VAL A 55 -3.27 -5.96 15.18
C VAL A 55 -2.71 -5.00 14.15
N MET A 56 -2.52 -3.75 14.56
CA MET A 56 -1.71 -2.79 13.83
C MET A 56 -0.31 -2.73 14.44
N ILE A 57 0.71 -2.90 13.61
CA ILE A 57 2.11 -2.92 14.05
C ILE A 57 2.85 -1.74 13.43
N THR A 58 3.55 -0.98 14.27
CA THR A 58 4.41 0.14 13.84
C THR A 58 5.76 0.08 14.55
N ILE A 59 6.77 0.68 13.93
CA ILE A 59 8.11 0.78 14.52
C ILE A 59 8.33 2.19 15.06
N ALA A 60 8.81 2.29 16.29
CA ALA A 60 9.26 3.54 16.86
C ALA A 60 10.35 3.29 17.91
N ASN A 61 11.49 3.93 17.73
CA ASN A 61 12.60 3.86 18.68
C ASN A 61 12.48 5.03 19.68
N SER A 62 12.62 4.76 20.97
CA SER A 62 12.45 5.75 22.04
C SER A 62 13.46 6.90 21.96
N ARG A 63 14.63 6.62 21.37
CA ARG A 63 15.74 7.58 21.23
C ARG A 63 15.76 8.31 19.89
N CYS A 64 14.76 8.09 19.04
CA CYS A 64 14.72 8.73 17.72
C CYS A 64 14.46 10.23 17.85
N THR A 65 15.36 11.04 17.31
CA THR A 65 15.18 12.51 17.25
C THR A 65 14.48 12.96 15.96
N GLY A 66 13.89 12.02 15.22
CA GLY A 66 13.26 12.24 13.92
C GLY A 66 11.74 12.03 13.96
N ILE A 67 11.24 11.22 13.03
CA ILE A 67 9.79 11.11 12.74
C ILE A 67 9.01 10.21 13.70
N CYS A 68 9.67 9.41 14.56
CA CYS A 68 8.99 8.42 15.41
C CYS A 68 7.89 9.06 16.29
N TYR A 69 8.20 10.14 17.01
CA TYR A 69 7.22 10.81 17.87
C TYR A 69 6.09 11.48 17.09
N PRO A 70 6.35 12.34 16.06
CA PRO A 70 5.29 12.87 15.21
C PRO A 70 4.39 11.80 14.57
N TRP A 71 4.96 10.68 14.14
CA TRP A 71 4.22 9.55 13.59
C TRP A 71 3.29 8.90 14.63
N LEU A 72 3.79 8.64 15.83
CA LEU A 72 2.97 8.07 16.91
C LEU A 72 1.87 9.04 17.38
N PHE A 73 2.12 10.36 17.36
CA PHE A 73 1.08 11.34 17.63
C PHE A 73 -0.04 11.29 16.58
N GLN A 74 0.31 11.27 15.29
CA GLN A 74 -0.66 11.12 14.20
C GLN A 74 -1.47 9.83 14.36
N LEU A 75 -0.82 8.70 14.60
CA LEU A 75 -1.50 7.41 14.79
C LEU A 75 -2.45 7.45 16.00
N ARG A 76 -2.01 7.98 17.14
CA ARG A 76 -2.85 8.13 18.33
C ARG A 76 -4.08 8.98 18.05
N ASP A 77 -3.89 10.13 17.40
CA ASP A 77 -4.97 11.07 17.12
C ASP A 77 -5.99 10.46 16.17
N ARG A 78 -5.54 9.75 15.13
CA ARG A 78 -6.41 8.97 14.22
C ARG A 78 -7.21 7.89 14.96
N VAL A 79 -6.55 7.13 15.84
CA VAL A 79 -7.22 6.10 16.63
C VAL A 79 -8.26 6.70 17.59
N SER A 80 -7.98 7.89 18.14
CA SER A 80 -8.92 8.61 18.99
C SER A 80 -10.14 9.13 18.21
N GLU A 81 -9.95 9.56 16.96
CA GLU A 81 -11.02 10.04 16.07
C GLU A 81 -11.97 8.92 15.64
N SER A 82 -11.47 7.70 15.42
CA SER A 82 -12.26 6.56 14.91
C SER A 82 -13.15 5.87 15.95
N GLY A 83 -12.94 6.11 17.25
CA GLY A 83 -13.84 5.63 18.31
C GLY A 83 -14.09 4.12 18.33
N ALA A 84 -15.36 3.73 18.25
CA ALA A 84 -15.82 2.35 18.42
C ALA A 84 -15.50 1.42 17.24
N GLU A 85 -15.21 1.96 16.06
CA GLU A 85 -14.87 1.16 14.87
C GLU A 85 -13.55 0.40 15.03
N LEU A 86 -12.69 0.85 15.94
CA LEU A 86 -11.43 0.18 16.30
C LEU A 86 -11.58 -0.71 17.54
N SER A 87 -12.82 -1.03 17.94
CA SER A 87 -13.05 -2.01 19.00
C SER A 87 -12.59 -3.39 18.54
N GLY A 88 -11.81 -4.09 19.36
CA GLY A 88 -11.25 -5.39 19.01
C GLY A 88 -9.96 -5.36 18.19
N ILE A 89 -9.41 -4.18 17.86
CA ILE A 89 -8.07 -4.05 17.27
C ILE A 89 -7.05 -3.73 18.38
N ARG A 90 -5.88 -4.38 18.35
CA ARG A 90 -4.73 -3.99 19.17
C ARG A 90 -3.70 -3.20 18.37
N PHE A 91 -2.91 -2.40 19.07
CA PHE A 91 -1.83 -1.61 18.49
C PHE A 91 -0.52 -2.00 19.16
N ILE A 92 0.47 -2.43 18.38
CA ILE A 92 1.76 -2.87 18.88
C ILE A 92 2.84 -1.95 18.32
N ILE A 93 3.46 -1.17 19.20
CA ILE A 93 4.61 -0.32 18.90
C ILE A 93 5.87 -1.06 19.32
N LEU A 94 6.74 -1.31 18.35
CA LEU A 94 7.99 -2.04 18.56
C LEU A 94 9.19 -1.15 18.31
N SER A 95 10.15 -1.17 19.24
CA SER A 95 11.47 -0.60 19.01
C SER A 95 12.42 -1.68 18.47
N ILE A 96 13.23 -1.28 17.49
CA ILE A 96 14.33 -2.09 16.93
C ILE A 96 15.69 -1.60 17.43
N ASP A 97 15.75 -0.66 18.39
CA ASP A 97 17.02 -0.21 18.99
C ASP A 97 17.46 -1.15 20.12
N GLU A 98 18.71 -1.63 20.09
CA GLU A 98 19.29 -2.52 21.14
C GLU A 98 19.41 -1.84 22.48
N ARG A 99 19.46 -0.52 22.44
CA ARG A 99 19.67 0.31 23.62
C ARG A 99 18.35 0.74 24.24
N ASP A 100 17.22 0.42 23.61
CA ASP A 100 15.90 0.62 24.21
C ASP A 100 15.63 -0.49 25.22
N THR A 101 15.34 -0.08 26.45
CA THR A 101 14.91 -0.96 27.53
C THR A 101 13.38 -0.93 27.68
N PRO A 102 12.78 -1.89 28.41
CA PRO A 102 11.36 -1.84 28.77
C PRO A 102 10.94 -0.50 29.38
N MET A 103 11.82 0.08 30.22
CA MET A 103 11.60 1.38 30.84
C MET A 103 11.56 2.53 29.81
N ASN A 104 12.39 2.48 28.77
CA ASN A 104 12.39 3.50 27.72
C ASN A 104 11.10 3.49 26.91
N VAL A 105 10.63 2.30 26.48
CA VAL A 105 9.39 2.18 25.71
C VAL A 105 8.15 2.40 26.58
N ALA A 106 8.21 2.11 27.89
CA ALA A 106 7.18 2.51 28.85
C ALA A 106 7.08 4.03 28.99
N ALA A 107 8.21 4.73 29.13
CA ALA A 107 8.24 6.18 29.20
C ALA A 107 7.73 6.84 27.90
N MET A 108 7.99 6.22 26.75
CA MET A 108 7.42 6.64 25.46
C MET A 108 5.89 6.50 25.46
N ALA A 109 5.34 5.38 25.93
CA ALA A 109 3.90 5.17 26.06
C ALA A 109 3.23 6.18 27.03
N GLU A 110 3.94 6.53 28.11
CA GLU A 110 3.50 7.52 29.08
C GLU A 110 3.46 8.93 28.48
N MET A 111 4.56 9.36 27.85
CA MET A 111 4.67 10.65 27.16
C MET A 111 3.55 10.84 26.12
N LEU A 112 3.23 9.79 25.39
CA LEU A 112 2.19 9.82 24.35
C LEU A 112 0.76 9.69 24.91
N LYS A 113 0.62 9.45 26.22
CA LYS A 113 -0.65 9.19 26.94
C LYS A 113 -1.39 7.95 26.43
N MET A 114 -0.67 6.98 25.88
CA MET A 114 -1.24 5.72 25.36
C MET A 114 -1.26 4.59 26.40
N HIS A 115 -0.46 4.71 27.48
CA HIS A 115 -0.34 3.71 28.53
C HIS A 115 -1.63 3.36 29.29
N HIS A 116 -2.65 4.25 29.27
CA HIS A 116 -3.94 3.99 29.94
C HIS A 116 -4.85 3.02 29.17
N ASP A 117 -4.68 2.91 27.85
CA ASP A 117 -5.50 2.05 27.00
C ASP A 117 -4.75 0.74 26.69
N LYS A 118 -5.30 -0.37 27.21
CA LYS A 118 -4.72 -1.72 27.11
C LYS A 118 -4.65 -2.27 25.68
N ARG A 119 -5.28 -1.60 24.71
CA ARG A 119 -5.13 -1.90 23.29
C ARG A 119 -3.73 -1.56 22.79
N TRP A 120 -3.08 -0.56 23.37
CA TRP A 120 -1.72 -0.19 23.05
C TRP A 120 -0.73 -1.05 23.82
N LEU A 121 0.20 -1.63 23.09
CA LEU A 121 1.31 -2.40 23.61
C LEU A 121 2.61 -1.80 23.09
N PHE A 122 3.55 -1.59 24.00
CA PHE A 122 4.88 -1.12 23.68
C PHE A 122 5.88 -2.21 24.02
N GLY A 123 6.88 -2.39 23.18
CA GLY A 123 7.93 -3.38 23.42
C GLY A 123 9.16 -3.17 22.56
N THR A 124 10.15 -4.03 22.76
CA THR A 124 11.39 -4.05 22.00
C THR A 124 11.57 -5.41 21.33
N VAL A 125 12.10 -5.38 20.11
CA VAL A 125 12.44 -6.58 19.35
C VAL A 125 13.85 -7.02 19.73
N ARG A 126 14.01 -8.29 20.09
CA ARG A 126 15.32 -8.88 20.38
C ARG A 126 16.23 -8.79 19.15
N THR A 127 17.51 -8.52 19.37
CA THR A 127 18.50 -8.32 18.30
C THR A 127 18.52 -9.46 17.28
N GLU A 128 18.40 -10.71 17.73
CA GLU A 128 18.40 -11.91 16.88
C GLU A 128 17.17 -12.03 15.97
N ASP A 129 16.06 -11.35 16.29
CA ASP A 129 14.79 -11.44 15.57
C ASP A 129 14.56 -10.31 14.57
N ARG A 130 15.44 -9.29 14.55
CA ARG A 130 15.20 -8.04 13.79
C ARG A 130 15.25 -8.23 12.30
N ASP A 131 16.21 -8.98 11.79
CA ASP A 131 16.33 -9.19 10.35
C ASP A 131 15.12 -9.96 9.83
N ARG A 132 14.67 -10.96 10.58
CA ARG A 132 13.45 -11.72 10.28
C ARG A 132 12.21 -10.84 10.34
N PHE A 133 12.13 -9.94 11.32
CA PHE A 133 11.05 -8.96 11.43
C PHE A 133 11.07 -7.98 10.25
N ALA A 134 12.24 -7.42 9.91
CA ALA A 134 12.42 -6.50 8.81
C ALA A 134 12.06 -7.10 7.46
N GLU A 135 12.49 -8.34 7.22
CA GLU A 135 12.14 -9.09 6.01
C GLU A 135 10.64 -9.32 5.89
N ALA A 136 9.95 -9.64 7.00
CA ALA A 136 8.52 -9.92 6.98
C ALA A 136 7.66 -8.70 6.63
N PHE A 137 8.13 -7.50 6.97
CA PHE A 137 7.45 -6.25 6.66
C PHE A 137 8.07 -5.50 5.47
N GLY A 138 9.08 -6.07 4.81
CA GLY A 138 9.67 -5.51 3.60
C GLY A 138 10.40 -4.20 3.78
N PHE A 139 10.94 -3.92 4.97
CA PHE A 139 11.71 -2.71 5.21
C PHE A 139 13.17 -3.03 5.47
N THR A 140 14.03 -2.06 5.16
CA THR A 140 15.44 -2.09 5.53
C THR A 140 15.71 -1.05 6.60
N TYR A 141 16.62 -1.34 7.51
CA TYR A 141 17.07 -0.42 8.54
C TYR A 141 18.60 -0.33 8.53
N ARG A 142 19.14 0.82 8.96
CA ARG A 142 20.59 1.04 9.01
C ARG A 142 20.96 1.85 10.23
N PHE A 143 22.08 1.49 10.87
CA PHE A 143 22.63 2.30 11.94
C PHE A 143 23.30 3.56 11.38
N ASP A 144 22.84 4.73 11.83
CA ASP A 144 23.47 6.02 11.60
C ASP A 144 24.43 6.30 12.77
N SER A 145 25.73 6.25 12.50
CA SER A 145 26.78 6.51 13.49
C SER A 145 26.84 7.97 13.94
N LEU A 146 26.46 8.93 13.09
CA LEU A 146 26.50 10.36 13.41
C LEU A 146 25.41 10.70 14.43
N ARG A 147 24.20 10.17 14.22
CA ARG A 147 23.07 10.36 15.13
C ARG A 147 23.02 9.31 16.23
N SER A 148 23.84 8.26 16.12
CA SER A 148 23.83 7.10 17.01
C SER A 148 22.42 6.52 17.16
N GLN A 149 21.73 6.28 16.04
CA GLN A 149 20.37 5.74 16.00
C GLN A 149 20.16 4.81 14.79
N TYR A 150 19.12 3.99 14.81
CA TYR A 150 18.70 3.23 13.65
C TYR A 150 17.71 4.04 12.81
N ASP A 151 18.04 4.25 11.54
CA ASP A 151 17.15 4.83 10.54
C ASP A 151 16.33 3.73 9.87
N HIS A 152 15.02 3.93 9.83
CA HIS A 152 14.05 3.06 9.17
C HIS A 152 12.93 3.91 8.55
N PRO A 153 12.26 3.42 7.48
CA PRO A 153 11.08 4.11 6.96
C PRO A 153 9.92 4.09 7.98
N PRO A 154 9.05 5.11 8.01
CA PRO A 154 7.80 5.04 8.76
C PRO A 154 6.94 3.92 8.16
N MET A 155 6.34 3.09 9.01
CA MET A 155 5.45 2.03 8.56
C MET A 155 4.31 1.78 9.55
N LEU A 156 3.12 1.50 9.03
CA LEU A 156 1.99 0.93 9.77
C LEU A 156 1.49 -0.29 9.02
N ALA A 157 1.62 -1.46 9.61
CA ALA A 157 1.15 -2.71 9.04
C ALA A 157 -0.15 -3.15 9.71
N GLY A 158 -1.18 -3.44 8.92
CA GLY A 158 -2.40 -4.09 9.40
C GLY A 158 -2.29 -5.59 9.24
N VAL A 159 -2.51 -6.31 10.34
CA VAL A 159 -2.38 -7.76 10.41
C VAL A 159 -3.70 -8.33 10.92
N ASN A 160 -4.24 -9.35 10.25
CA ASN A 160 -5.47 -9.98 10.69
C ASN A 160 -5.27 -10.91 11.90
N ALA A 161 -6.37 -11.43 12.45
CA ALA A 161 -6.35 -12.35 13.59
C ALA A 161 -5.53 -13.64 13.35
N ASN A 162 -5.30 -14.03 12.09
CA ASN A 162 -4.51 -15.20 11.71
C ASN A 162 -3.00 -14.91 11.61
N GLY A 163 -2.59 -13.66 11.86
CA GLY A 163 -1.19 -13.23 11.76
C GLY A 163 -0.72 -13.00 10.32
N VAL A 164 -1.62 -12.71 9.39
CA VAL A 164 -1.30 -12.42 7.98
C VAL A 164 -1.27 -10.91 7.78
N VAL A 165 -0.21 -10.40 7.15
CA VAL A 165 -0.09 -8.99 6.77
C VAL A 165 -1.06 -8.69 5.64
N LEU A 166 -2.01 -7.79 5.86
CA LEU A 166 -3.00 -7.41 4.86
C LEU A 166 -2.52 -6.22 4.04
N ARG A 167 -2.00 -5.19 4.72
CA ARG A 167 -1.53 -3.96 4.09
C ARG A 167 -0.43 -3.32 4.92
N ILE A 168 0.53 -2.69 4.25
CA ILE A 168 1.59 -1.89 4.86
C ILE A 168 1.51 -0.47 4.29
N LEU A 169 1.27 0.51 5.16
CA LEU A 169 1.33 1.92 4.82
C LEU A 169 2.75 2.43 5.12
N SER A 170 3.48 2.85 4.09
CA SER A 170 4.84 3.39 4.19
C SER A 170 4.90 4.83 3.70
N SER A 171 4.07 5.69 4.32
CA SER A 171 3.95 7.12 4.02
C SER A 171 4.41 7.94 5.23
N MET A 172 4.94 9.16 5.00
CA MET A 172 5.33 10.06 6.11
C MET A 172 4.12 10.64 6.85
N GLU A 173 2.99 10.73 6.15
CA GLU A 173 1.71 11.20 6.68
C GLU A 173 0.71 10.04 6.68
N LEU A 174 -0.05 9.93 7.77
CA LEU A 174 -1.15 8.97 7.86
C LEU A 174 -2.46 9.65 7.49
N THR A 175 -2.82 9.59 6.20
CA THR A 175 -4.05 10.20 5.71
C THR A 175 -5.28 9.47 6.28
N PRO A 176 -6.41 10.17 6.53
CA PRO A 176 -7.63 9.52 7.02
C PRO A 176 -8.09 8.39 6.08
N THR A 177 -7.98 8.62 4.77
CA THR A 177 -8.39 7.67 3.75
C THR A 177 -7.56 6.38 3.80
N GLU A 178 -6.23 6.48 3.86
CA GLU A 178 -5.36 5.30 3.96
C GLU A 178 -5.60 4.53 5.25
N PHE A 179 -5.78 5.23 6.37
CA PHE A 179 -6.08 4.63 7.66
C PHE A 179 -7.40 3.86 7.64
N TRP A 180 -8.48 4.48 7.14
CA TRP A 180 -9.78 3.82 7.06
C TRP A 180 -9.79 2.62 6.10
N LEU A 181 -9.06 2.71 4.98
CA LEU A 181 -8.89 1.57 4.09
C LEU A 181 -8.18 0.40 4.79
N LEU A 182 -7.16 0.69 5.60
CA LEU A 182 -6.47 -0.31 6.42
C LEU A 182 -7.42 -0.98 7.42
N VAL A 183 -8.23 -0.18 8.13
CA VAL A 183 -9.21 -0.67 9.11
C VAL A 183 -10.24 -1.59 8.47
N ARG A 184 -10.83 -1.18 7.34
CA ARG A 184 -11.81 -2.01 6.60
C ARG A 184 -11.20 -3.33 6.14
N GLU A 185 -9.98 -3.29 5.61
CA GLU A 185 -9.28 -4.51 5.18
C GLU A 185 -9.01 -5.45 6.36
N MET A 186 -8.70 -4.91 7.55
CA MET A 186 -8.55 -5.70 8.79
C MET A 186 -9.85 -6.34 9.28
N HIS A 187 -11.01 -5.86 8.84
CA HIS A 187 -12.33 -6.43 9.10
C HIS A 187 -12.77 -7.42 8.02
N ASP A 188 -11.81 -7.96 7.24
CA ASP A 188 -12.01 -8.89 6.12
C ASP A 188 -12.87 -8.31 4.98
N GLU A 189 -12.98 -6.99 4.88
CA GLU A 189 -13.57 -6.36 3.70
C GLU A 189 -12.58 -6.40 2.54
N PHE A 190 -13.03 -6.90 1.38
CA PHE A 190 -12.22 -6.87 0.17
C PHE A 190 -12.06 -5.42 -0.33
N ILE A 191 -10.88 -4.85 -0.10
CA ILE A 191 -10.48 -3.55 -0.64
C ILE A 191 -9.57 -3.81 -1.86
N PRO A 192 -9.94 -3.36 -3.08
CA PRO A 192 -9.07 -3.48 -4.23
C PRO A 192 -7.71 -2.81 -3.98
N MET A 193 -6.62 -3.55 -4.19
CA MET A 193 -5.22 -3.09 -4.08
C MET A 193 -4.80 -2.07 -5.16
N MET A 194 -5.75 -1.55 -5.94
CA MET A 194 -5.46 -0.44 -6.82
C MET A 194 -5.25 0.77 -5.91
N LYS A 195 -3.99 1.14 -5.71
CA LYS A 195 -3.63 2.54 -5.48
C LYS A 195 -4.53 3.30 -6.46
N ALA A 196 -5.38 4.20 -5.94
CA ALA A 196 -6.08 5.15 -6.77
C ALA A 196 -5.00 6.03 -7.41
N THR A 197 -4.25 5.46 -8.35
CA THR A 197 -3.48 6.19 -9.32
C THR A 197 -4.55 7.00 -10.01
N GLU A 198 -4.61 8.29 -9.65
CA GLU A 198 -4.92 9.41 -10.54
C GLU A 198 -5.41 8.89 -11.87
N ALA A 199 -6.73 8.88 -12.07
CA ALA A 199 -7.44 8.24 -13.18
C ALA A 199 -6.58 8.18 -14.45
N SER A 200 -5.83 7.07 -14.60
CA SER A 200 -4.89 6.98 -15.70
C SER A 200 -5.71 6.81 -16.98
N TRP A 201 -5.26 7.36 -18.10
CA TRP A 201 -5.95 7.18 -19.39
C TRP A 201 -6.14 5.70 -19.77
N VAL A 202 -5.41 4.78 -19.12
CA VAL A 202 -5.41 3.34 -19.36
C VAL A 202 -6.36 2.55 -18.45
N THR A 203 -6.92 3.12 -17.37
CA THR A 203 -7.83 2.37 -16.48
C THR A 203 -9.24 2.30 -17.08
N CYS A 204 -9.87 1.12 -16.99
CA CYS A 204 -11.24 0.90 -17.47
C CYS A 204 -12.28 1.33 -16.41
N PHE A 205 -11.99 1.08 -15.14
CA PHE A 205 -12.83 1.44 -14.01
C PHE A 205 -12.00 2.19 -12.99
N THR A 206 -12.57 3.27 -12.44
CA THR A 206 -12.00 4.00 -11.31
C THR A 206 -12.92 3.79 -10.12
N TYR A 207 -12.35 3.28 -9.03
CA TYR A 207 -13.05 3.05 -7.77
C TYR A 207 -12.93 4.31 -6.90
N ASP A 208 -14.06 4.84 -6.45
CA ASP A 208 -14.09 5.91 -5.47
C ASP A 208 -14.26 5.32 -4.05
N PRO A 209 -13.21 5.40 -3.20
CA PRO A 209 -13.26 4.84 -1.85
C PRO A 209 -14.18 5.61 -0.90
N LEU A 210 -14.55 6.87 -1.19
CA LEU A 210 -15.42 7.67 -0.32
C LEU A 210 -16.89 7.34 -0.53
N SER A 211 -17.30 7.11 -1.78
CA SER A 211 -18.69 6.79 -2.15
C SER A 211 -18.96 5.28 -2.30
N ASN A 212 -17.93 4.44 -2.22
CA ASN A 212 -17.99 2.98 -2.40
C ASN A 212 -18.62 2.58 -3.75
N GLN A 213 -18.32 3.34 -4.80
CA GLN A 213 -18.88 3.19 -6.14
C GLN A 213 -17.79 3.04 -7.21
N TYR A 214 -18.13 2.35 -8.29
CA TYR A 214 -17.30 2.18 -9.47
C TYR A 214 -17.77 3.13 -10.58
N SER A 215 -16.84 3.91 -11.14
CA SER A 215 -17.08 4.79 -12.28
C SER A 215 -16.37 4.28 -13.52
N ILE A 216 -16.99 4.45 -14.69
CA ILE A 216 -16.40 4.09 -15.98
C ILE A 216 -15.38 5.15 -16.37
N SER A 217 -14.20 4.72 -16.80
CA SER A 217 -13.07 5.59 -17.18
C SER A 217 -12.74 5.50 -18.68
N TRP A 218 -11.84 6.37 -19.15
CA TRP A 218 -11.45 6.48 -20.56
C TRP A 218 -10.90 5.19 -21.17
N GLY A 219 -10.36 4.25 -20.37
CA GLY A 219 -9.91 2.96 -20.85
C GLY A 219 -11.01 2.12 -21.51
N VAL A 220 -12.27 2.25 -21.08
CA VAL A 220 -13.41 1.57 -21.73
C VAL A 220 -13.63 2.12 -23.14
N VAL A 221 -13.55 3.44 -23.30
CA VAL A 221 -13.67 4.07 -24.62
C VAL A 221 -12.54 3.60 -25.53
N MET A 222 -11.30 3.55 -25.04
CA MET A 222 -10.16 3.08 -25.83
C MET A 222 -10.27 1.60 -26.23
N LEU A 223 -10.88 0.76 -25.39
CA LEU A 223 -11.10 -0.66 -25.70
C LEU A 223 -12.15 -0.89 -26.79
N TYR A 224 -13.26 -0.13 -26.74
CA TYR A 224 -14.38 -0.34 -27.67
C TYR A 224 -14.31 0.50 -28.95
N LEU A 225 -13.60 1.63 -28.96
CA LEU A 225 -13.49 2.50 -30.13
C LEU A 225 -12.94 1.78 -31.40
N PRO A 226 -11.86 0.98 -31.33
CA PRO A 226 -11.34 0.26 -32.50
C PRO A 226 -12.32 -0.80 -33.01
N VAL A 227 -13.03 -1.46 -32.10
CA VAL A 227 -14.03 -2.49 -32.44
C VAL A 227 -15.19 -1.85 -33.20
N LEU A 228 -15.76 -0.75 -32.68
CA LEU A 228 -16.84 -0.02 -33.33
C LEU A 228 -16.40 0.58 -34.68
N ALA A 229 -15.19 1.14 -34.75
CA ALA A 229 -14.63 1.65 -36.00
C ALA A 229 -14.43 0.54 -37.05
N GLY A 230 -13.95 -0.64 -36.62
CA GLY A 230 -13.82 -1.82 -37.48
C GLY A 230 -15.16 -2.30 -38.03
N PHE A 231 -16.18 -2.41 -37.16
CA PHE A 231 -17.54 -2.76 -37.60
C PHE A 231 -18.12 -1.74 -38.58
N ALA A 232 -17.94 -0.44 -38.30
CA ALA A 232 -18.40 0.62 -39.19
C ALA A 232 -17.68 0.56 -40.56
N LEU A 233 -16.38 0.27 -40.58
CA LEU A 233 -15.60 0.12 -41.80
C LEU A 233 -16.06 -1.09 -42.63
N VAL A 234 -16.25 -2.24 -41.99
CA VAL A 234 -16.77 -3.45 -42.66
C VAL A 234 -18.17 -3.18 -43.23
N TRP A 235 -19.06 -2.60 -42.43
CA TRP A 235 -20.39 -2.23 -42.87
C TRP A 235 -20.38 -1.27 -44.07
N TRP A 236 -19.48 -0.28 -44.05
CA TRP A 236 -19.29 0.66 -45.16
C TRP A 236 -18.77 -0.02 -46.44
N ILE A 237 -17.85 -0.97 -46.33
CA ILE A 237 -17.35 -1.77 -47.46
C ILE A 237 -18.46 -2.65 -48.06
N PHE A 238 -19.27 -3.32 -47.23
CA PHE A 238 -20.41 -4.11 -47.72
C PHE A 238 -21.48 -3.25 -48.40
N ARG A 239 -21.77 -2.06 -47.86
CA ARG A 239 -22.76 -1.15 -48.46
C ARG A 239 -22.27 -0.51 -49.76
N SER A 240 -20.98 -0.20 -49.87
CA SER A 240 -20.39 0.39 -51.08
C SER A 240 -20.20 -0.63 -52.21
N SER A 241 -19.88 -1.89 -51.89
CA SER A 241 -19.80 -2.99 -52.86
C SER A 241 -21.18 -3.39 -53.42
N GLY A 242 -22.23 -3.37 -52.60
CA GLY A 242 -23.62 -3.58 -53.06
C GLY A 242 -24.14 -2.50 -54.03
N ARG A 243 -23.66 -1.25 -53.92
CA ARG A 243 -23.99 -0.17 -54.86
C ARG A 243 -23.30 -0.32 -56.22
N ARG A 244 -22.06 -0.82 -56.28
CA ARG A 244 -21.33 -1.03 -57.54
C ARG A 244 -21.95 -2.14 -58.40
N ARG A 245 -22.51 -3.19 -57.78
CA ARG A 245 -23.13 -4.32 -58.51
C ARG A 245 -24.45 -3.94 -59.21
N ARG A 246 -25.10 -2.84 -58.80
CA ARG A 246 -26.35 -2.34 -59.40
C ARG A 246 -26.15 -1.45 -60.62
N GLN A 247 -24.92 -0.99 -60.88
CA GLN A 247 -24.58 -0.16 -62.05
C GLN A 247 -24.02 -0.97 -63.23
N GLN A 248 -23.69 -2.25 -63.04
CA GLN A 248 -23.17 -3.16 -64.08
C GLN A 248 -24.24 -4.12 -64.64
N SER A 249 -25.50 -3.71 -64.74
CA SER A 249 -26.48 -4.42 -65.57
C SER A 249 -26.62 -3.70 -66.92
N PRO A 250 -25.77 -4.01 -67.92
CA PRO A 250 -26.02 -3.58 -69.29
C PRO A 250 -27.29 -4.24 -69.80
N GLY A 251 -28.15 -3.43 -70.43
CA GLY A 251 -29.48 -3.83 -70.90
C GLY A 251 -29.45 -5.03 -71.84
N LEU A 252 -30.40 -5.94 -71.62
CA LEU A 252 -30.71 -7.01 -72.54
C LEU A 252 -31.42 -6.39 -73.76
N HIS A 253 -30.66 -6.06 -74.80
CA HIS A 253 -31.21 -5.74 -76.11
C HIS A 253 -31.81 -7.03 -76.69
N THR A 254 -33.14 -7.09 -76.72
CA THR A 254 -33.89 -8.12 -77.43
C THR A 254 -33.98 -7.73 -78.91
N ASP A 255 -33.08 -8.24 -79.75
CA ASP A 255 -33.28 -8.23 -81.20
C ASP A 255 -34.25 -9.36 -81.56
N LEU A 256 -35.50 -9.00 -81.83
CA LEU A 256 -36.45 -9.84 -82.56
C LEU A 256 -36.45 -9.36 -84.02
N ASN A 257 -35.63 -9.99 -84.85
CA ASN A 257 -35.77 -9.91 -86.31
C ASN A 257 -35.67 -11.32 -86.90
N GLY A 258 -36.81 -11.79 -87.39
CA GLY A 258 -36.91 -13.03 -88.12
C GLY A 258 -38.31 -13.62 -87.97
N LEU A 259 -39.26 -13.10 -88.74
CA LEU A 259 -40.36 -13.85 -89.37
C LEU A 259 -41.15 -12.91 -90.30
N SER A 260 -41.31 -13.40 -91.55
CA SER A 260 -42.12 -12.93 -92.69
C SER A 260 -41.81 -11.58 -93.33
#